data_AF-A0A2N6B2P1-F1
#
_entry.id   AF-A0A2N6B2P1-F1
#
_cell.length_a   1.000
_cell.length_b   1.000
_cell.length_c   1.000
_cell.angle_alpha   90.00
_cell.angle_beta   90.00
_cell.angle_gamma   90.00
#
_symmetry.space_group_name_H-M   'P 1'
#
loop_
_entity.id
_entity.type
_entity.pdbx_description
1 polymer ?
#
loop_
_entity_poly.entity_id
_entity_poly.type
_entity_poly.pdbx_seq_one_letter_code
_entity_poly.pdbx_strand_id
1 'polypeptide(L)'
;MQDDGDHVRSNCVQHGPMSCGVCWPDQSINLQENGAFRLVRDPGHWGSANPIVLVLGVSKGNTQSNAFRREPFDAVAFKGIRHRLLSVLQSVGLLVEDDIGRFEQRFQADEKEYAFASAVRCSLTGMDPKKGSFSAESPKVVPAFKVGSAGHHFTSACVDRHIGQLPKATRLVVLLGNTDNYIKHISHLIGCSRGNLNKINEVAYEAGGVLFVHASHPSKGNGHFGAYIRGEGTPGEKMRRAREAVSSVQFG
;
A
#
# COMPACT_ATOMS: atom_id res chain seq x y z
N MET A 1 19.63 -34.44 16.55
CA MET A 1 19.70 -32.97 16.36
C MET A 1 19.66 -32.71 14.88
N GLN A 2 18.45 -32.56 14.33
CA GLN A 2 18.23 -32.03 12.99
C GLN A 2 17.66 -30.65 13.23
N ASP A 3 18.49 -29.66 12.93
CA ASP A 3 18.15 -28.24 12.95
C ASP A 3 17.49 -27.95 11.60
N ASP A 4 16.18 -28.18 11.51
CA ASP A 4 15.37 -27.78 10.36
C ASP A 4 15.13 -26.27 10.44
N GLY A 5 16.20 -25.52 10.15
CA GLY A 5 16.17 -24.08 9.98
C GLY A 5 15.41 -23.74 8.71
N ASP A 6 14.09 -23.60 8.83
CA ASP A 6 13.19 -23.10 7.80
C ASP A 6 13.54 -21.62 7.52
N HIS A 7 14.56 -21.40 6.68
CA HIS A 7 14.90 -20.09 6.15
C HIS A 7 13.77 -19.62 5.24
N VAL A 8 12.75 -19.00 5.84
CA VAL A 8 11.71 -18.24 5.12
C VAL A 8 12.42 -17.27 4.18
N ARG A 9 12.43 -17.60 2.88
CA ARG A 9 13.06 -16.77 1.85
C ARG A 9 12.31 -15.44 1.79
N SER A 10 12.97 -14.36 2.19
CA SER A 10 12.42 -13.01 2.05
C SER A 10 12.24 -12.70 0.56
N ASN A 11 11.06 -12.21 0.18
CA ASN A 11 10.71 -12.04 -1.22
C ASN A 11 11.04 -10.61 -1.69
N CYS A 12 12.30 -10.41 -2.10
CA CYS A 12 12.72 -9.14 -2.72
C CYS A 12 12.03 -8.99 -4.09
N VAL A 13 11.25 -7.93 -4.26
CA VAL A 13 10.58 -7.62 -5.52
C VAL A 13 11.39 -6.55 -6.24
N GLN A 14 11.86 -6.85 -7.46
CA GLN A 14 12.63 -5.89 -8.24
C GLN A 14 11.76 -4.69 -8.66
N HIS A 15 12.41 -3.54 -8.81
CA HIS A 15 11.85 -2.39 -9.49
C HIS A 15 11.34 -2.83 -10.89
N GLY A 16 10.12 -2.42 -11.24
CA GLY A 16 9.55 -2.64 -12.56
C GLY A 16 8.15 -3.28 -12.55
N PRO A 17 7.58 -3.51 -13.75
CA PRO A 17 6.41 -4.35 -13.92
C PRO A 17 6.66 -5.75 -13.35
N MET A 18 5.67 -6.33 -12.67
CA MET A 18 5.81 -7.64 -12.04
C MET A 18 5.16 -8.73 -12.87
N SER A 19 5.77 -9.92 -12.91
CA SER A 19 5.08 -11.13 -13.34
C SER A 19 4.39 -11.77 -12.13
N CYS A 20 3.17 -11.30 -11.82
CA CYS A 20 2.36 -11.85 -10.73
C CYS A 20 1.07 -12.47 -11.26
N GLY A 21 0.83 -13.73 -10.89
CA GLY A 21 -0.36 -14.51 -11.26
C GLY A 21 -1.16 -15.01 -10.06
N VAL A 22 -0.83 -14.62 -8.83
CA VAL A 22 -1.35 -15.28 -7.61
C VAL A 22 -2.88 -15.23 -7.47
N CYS A 23 -3.51 -14.18 -7.98
CA CYS A 23 -4.96 -14.00 -7.92
C CYS A 23 -5.70 -14.52 -9.17
N TRP A 24 -4.97 -15.06 -10.15
CA TRP A 24 -5.45 -15.30 -11.50
C TRP A 24 -5.53 -16.80 -11.78
N PRO A 25 -6.71 -17.35 -12.13
CA PRO A 25 -6.84 -18.76 -12.48
C PRO A 25 -6.15 -19.10 -13.81
N ASP A 26 -6.09 -18.13 -14.72
CA ASP A 26 -5.40 -18.21 -16.00
C ASP A 26 -4.49 -16.98 -16.13
N GLN A 27 -3.25 -17.17 -16.56
CA GLN A 27 -2.31 -16.07 -16.76
C GLN A 27 -2.46 -15.36 -18.11
N SER A 28 -3.28 -15.89 -19.02
CA SER A 28 -3.58 -15.27 -20.31
C SER A 28 -4.57 -14.09 -20.20
N ILE A 29 -5.37 -14.07 -19.13
CA ILE A 29 -6.39 -13.03 -18.91
C ILE A 29 -5.78 -11.82 -18.19
N ASN A 30 -6.17 -10.63 -18.64
CA ASN A 30 -5.70 -9.35 -18.08
C ASN A 30 -6.79 -8.55 -17.35
N LEU A 31 -8.02 -9.07 -17.34
CA LEU A 31 -9.17 -8.49 -16.65
C LEU A 31 -10.01 -9.61 -16.05
N GLN A 32 -10.33 -9.51 -14.77
CA GLN A 32 -11.23 -10.41 -14.07
C GLN A 32 -12.26 -9.60 -13.31
N GLU A 33 -13.51 -10.04 -13.36
CA GLU A 33 -14.58 -9.52 -12.51
C GLU A 33 -15.03 -10.60 -11.54
N ASN A 34 -15.29 -10.21 -10.29
CA ASN A 34 -15.95 -11.07 -9.32
C ASN A 34 -16.95 -10.24 -8.51
N GLY A 35 -18.24 -10.50 -8.71
CA GLY A 35 -19.32 -9.71 -8.15
C GLY A 35 -19.17 -8.22 -8.50
N ALA A 36 -19.12 -7.37 -7.48
CA ALA A 36 -19.00 -5.92 -7.66
C ALA A 36 -17.56 -5.43 -7.90
N PHE A 37 -16.57 -6.31 -8.06
CA PHE A 37 -15.16 -5.94 -8.17
C PHE A 37 -14.55 -6.34 -9.50
N ARG A 38 -13.66 -5.49 -10.01
CA ARG A 38 -12.91 -5.71 -11.23
C ARG A 38 -11.42 -5.51 -10.96
N LEU A 39 -10.62 -6.49 -11.36
CA LEU A 39 -9.17 -6.52 -11.27
C LEU A 39 -8.57 -6.41 -12.69
N VAL A 40 -7.53 -5.59 -12.85
CA VAL A 40 -6.72 -5.50 -14.08
C VAL A 40 -5.31 -5.95 -13.77
N ARG A 41 -4.75 -6.82 -14.61
CA ARG A 41 -3.40 -7.38 -14.43
C ARG A 41 -2.34 -6.37 -14.86
N ASP A 42 -1.95 -5.51 -13.93
CA ASP A 42 -0.90 -4.51 -14.14
C ASP A 42 0.03 -4.36 -12.92
N PRO A 43 0.46 -5.43 -12.23
CA PRO A 43 1.21 -5.32 -10.98
C PRO A 43 2.56 -4.62 -11.17
N GLY A 44 2.96 -3.79 -10.20
CA GLY A 44 4.21 -3.03 -10.25
C GLY A 44 4.79 -2.75 -8.87
N HIS A 45 6.10 -2.57 -8.85
CA HIS A 45 6.91 -2.20 -7.69
C HIS A 45 7.94 -1.15 -8.11
N TRP A 46 8.07 -0.08 -7.34
CA TRP A 46 8.95 1.04 -7.64
C TRP A 46 9.93 1.25 -6.49
N GLY A 47 11.12 1.77 -6.80
CA GLY A 47 12.20 1.94 -5.82
C GLY A 47 12.94 0.63 -5.48
N SER A 48 13.43 0.57 -4.24
CA SER A 48 14.31 -0.50 -3.74
C SER A 48 13.66 -1.89 -3.76
N ALA A 49 14.46 -2.90 -4.13
CA ALA A 49 14.05 -4.30 -4.00
C ALA A 49 14.14 -4.86 -2.57
N ASN A 50 14.87 -4.16 -1.69
CA ASN A 50 15.06 -4.53 -0.28
C ASN A 50 14.89 -3.27 0.60
N PRO A 51 13.68 -2.67 0.62
CA PRO A 51 13.45 -1.38 1.25
C PRO A 51 13.49 -1.49 2.78
N ILE A 52 13.95 -0.42 3.41
CA ILE A 52 13.78 -0.16 4.84
C ILE A 52 12.34 0.32 5.10
N VAL A 53 11.83 1.21 4.23
CA VAL A 53 10.47 1.76 4.27
C VAL A 53 9.70 1.40 3.01
N LEU A 54 8.57 0.70 3.17
CA LEU A 54 7.66 0.35 2.07
C LEU A 54 6.37 1.18 2.15
N VAL A 55 6.08 1.99 1.14
CA VAL A 55 4.88 2.82 1.05
C VAL A 55 3.84 2.16 0.15
N LEU A 56 2.64 1.92 0.68
CA LEU A 56 1.58 1.16 0.03
C LEU A 56 0.30 1.98 -0.14
N GLY A 57 -0.10 2.23 -1.39
CA GLY A 57 -1.48 2.57 -1.73
C GLY A 57 -2.45 1.41 -1.45
N VAL A 58 -3.76 1.65 -1.54
CA VAL A 58 -4.76 0.56 -1.48
C VAL A 58 -4.65 -0.33 -2.73
N SER A 59 -4.79 0.30 -3.89
CA SER A 59 -4.55 -0.25 -5.23
C SER A 59 -4.21 0.91 -6.17
N LYS A 60 -3.85 0.62 -7.43
CA LYS A 60 -3.67 1.67 -8.44
C LYS A 60 -5.01 2.29 -8.83
N GLY A 61 -5.07 3.63 -8.86
CA GLY A 61 -6.23 4.38 -9.33
C GLY A 61 -6.33 4.43 -10.85
N ASN A 62 -7.47 4.90 -11.37
CA ASN A 62 -7.75 4.94 -12.81
C ASN A 62 -6.65 5.67 -13.61
N THR A 63 -6.15 6.81 -13.11
CA THR A 63 -5.04 7.55 -13.73
C THR A 63 -3.78 6.70 -13.84
N GLN A 64 -3.41 6.00 -12.77
CA GLN A 64 -2.21 5.16 -12.75
C GLN A 64 -2.39 3.91 -13.63
N SER A 65 -3.55 3.26 -13.62
CA SER A 65 -3.82 2.09 -14.48
C SER A 65 -3.77 2.45 -15.97
N ASN A 66 -4.27 3.63 -16.34
CA ASN A 66 -4.16 4.13 -17.71
C ASN A 66 -2.70 4.45 -18.09
N ALA A 67 -1.97 5.13 -17.20
CA ALA A 67 -0.56 5.48 -17.40
C ALA A 67 0.34 4.24 -17.53
N PHE A 68 0.08 3.19 -16.75
CA PHE A 68 0.82 1.93 -16.77
C PHE A 68 0.93 1.31 -18.17
N ARG A 69 -0.05 1.55 -19.04
CA ARG A 69 -0.09 0.99 -20.40
C ARG A 69 0.63 1.84 -21.45
N ARG A 70 0.96 3.11 -21.13
CA ARG A 70 1.28 4.13 -22.14
C ARG A 70 2.49 4.98 -21.82
N GLU A 71 2.95 4.95 -20.57
CA GLU A 71 3.97 5.88 -20.08
C GLU A 71 5.18 5.15 -19.52
N PRO A 72 6.33 5.84 -19.40
CA PRO A 72 7.48 5.33 -18.67
C PRO A 72 7.07 4.84 -17.27
N PHE A 73 7.54 3.66 -16.89
CA PHE A 73 7.12 2.99 -15.66
C PHE A 73 7.30 3.89 -14.42
N ASP A 74 8.41 4.61 -14.35
CA ASP A 74 8.76 5.46 -13.21
C ASP A 74 7.87 6.69 -13.06
N ALA A 75 7.10 7.05 -14.09
CA ALA A 75 6.13 8.14 -14.03
C ALA A 75 4.76 7.67 -13.50
N VAL A 76 4.54 6.36 -13.36
CA VAL A 76 3.20 5.80 -13.08
C VAL A 76 2.82 5.89 -11.61
N ALA A 77 3.70 5.47 -10.69
CA ALA A 77 3.38 5.42 -9.27
C ALA A 77 2.91 6.77 -8.74
N PHE A 78 1.72 6.83 -8.13
CA PHE A 78 1.12 8.05 -7.58
C PHE A 78 1.07 9.24 -8.56
N LYS A 79 0.98 8.98 -9.88
CA LYS A 79 0.92 10.02 -10.91
C LYS A 79 -0.12 11.10 -10.58
N GLY A 80 0.30 12.36 -10.67
CA GLY A 80 -0.54 13.53 -10.45
C GLY A 80 -0.84 13.86 -8.98
N ILE A 81 -0.37 13.04 -8.03
CA ILE A 81 -0.56 13.23 -6.59
C ILE A 81 0.74 13.05 -5.76
N ARG A 82 1.92 12.98 -6.39
CA ARG A 82 3.22 12.84 -5.69
C ARG A 82 3.49 13.96 -4.68
N HIS A 83 3.20 15.21 -5.01
CA HIS A 83 3.31 16.32 -4.05
C HIS A 83 2.46 16.11 -2.78
N ARG A 84 1.24 15.57 -2.91
CA ARG A 84 0.37 15.25 -1.76
C ARG A 84 0.89 14.06 -0.98
N LEU A 85 1.45 13.07 -1.65
CA LEU A 85 2.10 11.93 -1.01
C LEU A 85 3.30 12.40 -0.19
N LEU A 86 4.17 13.25 -0.76
CA LEU A 86 5.29 13.85 -0.04
C LEU A 86 4.81 14.59 1.20
N SER A 87 3.78 15.44 1.11
CA SER A 87 3.21 16.11 2.29
C SER A 87 2.72 15.14 3.36
N VAL A 88 2.11 14.02 2.97
CA VAL A 88 1.67 12.98 3.92
C VAL A 88 2.86 12.34 4.63
N LEU A 89 3.90 11.94 3.88
CA LEU A 89 5.10 11.33 4.45
C LEU A 89 5.82 12.30 5.40
N GLN A 90 5.98 13.56 4.99
CA GLN A 90 6.57 14.61 5.82
C GLN A 90 5.75 14.87 7.08
N SER A 91 4.41 14.85 6.98
CA SER A 91 3.55 15.04 8.15
C SER A 91 3.71 13.93 9.19
N VAL A 92 4.16 12.74 8.82
CA VAL A 92 4.45 11.64 9.76
C VAL A 92 5.95 11.51 10.10
N GLY A 93 6.77 12.47 9.68
CA GLY A 93 8.20 12.51 10.01
C GLY A 93 9.12 11.77 9.04
N LEU A 94 8.62 11.34 7.88
CA LEU A 94 9.43 10.71 6.83
C LEU A 94 9.76 11.70 5.72
N LEU A 95 10.97 11.62 5.15
CA LEU A 95 11.37 12.45 4.00
C LEU A 95 11.20 13.96 4.25
N VAL A 96 11.43 14.41 5.49
CA VAL A 96 11.22 15.82 5.92
C VAL A 96 12.10 16.81 5.14
N GLU A 97 13.29 16.39 4.72
CA GLU A 97 14.24 17.19 3.94
C GLU A 97 14.10 17.02 2.42
N ASP A 98 13.25 16.09 1.95
CA ASP A 98 13.06 15.89 0.51
C ASP A 98 12.15 17.00 -0.05
N ASP A 99 12.58 17.64 -1.12
CA ASP A 99 11.69 18.40 -1.99
C ASP A 99 11.04 17.48 -3.04
N ILE A 100 10.21 18.04 -3.93
CA ILE A 100 9.57 17.24 -4.97
C ILE A 100 10.59 16.61 -5.93
N GLY A 101 11.68 17.30 -6.27
CA GLY A 101 12.68 16.80 -7.21
C GLY A 101 13.40 15.56 -6.67
N ARG A 102 13.82 15.61 -5.41
CA ARG A 102 14.41 14.45 -4.71
C ARG A 102 13.38 13.34 -4.51
N PHE A 103 12.13 13.69 -4.21
CA PHE A 103 11.06 12.70 -4.06
C PHE A 103 10.77 11.92 -5.35
N GLU A 104 10.86 12.56 -6.53
CA GLU A 104 10.71 11.88 -7.82
C GLU A 104 11.81 10.82 -8.05
N GLN A 105 13.03 11.03 -7.53
CA GLN A 105 14.13 10.07 -7.62
C GLN A 105 13.85 8.79 -6.80
N ARG A 106 13.04 8.87 -5.74
CA ARG A 106 12.67 7.71 -4.89
C ARG A 106 11.92 6.61 -5.64
N PHE A 107 11.37 6.91 -6.81
CA PHE A 107 10.64 5.94 -7.63
C PHE A 107 11.55 5.15 -8.58
N GLN A 108 12.81 5.55 -8.75
CA GLN A 108 13.76 4.99 -9.71
C GLN A 108 14.35 3.65 -9.24
N ALA A 109 14.99 2.91 -10.15
CA ALA A 109 15.54 1.58 -9.86
C ALA A 109 16.79 1.59 -8.95
N ASP A 110 17.46 2.73 -8.82
CA ASP A 110 18.67 2.89 -8.02
C ASP A 110 18.40 3.27 -6.55
N GLU A 111 17.15 3.63 -6.19
CA GLU A 111 16.72 3.86 -4.81
C GLU A 111 17.03 2.65 -3.91
N LYS A 112 17.48 2.90 -2.68
CA LYS A 112 18.02 1.87 -1.77
C LYS A 112 17.16 1.63 -0.55
N GLU A 113 16.51 2.66 -0.04
CA GLU A 113 15.85 2.65 1.26
C GLU A 113 14.33 2.59 1.13
N TYR A 114 13.77 3.26 0.12
CA TYR A 114 12.33 3.35 -0.08
C TYR A 114 11.84 2.47 -1.22
N ALA A 115 10.64 1.93 -1.05
CA ALA A 115 9.90 1.35 -2.15
C ALA A 115 8.44 1.76 -2.11
N PHE A 116 7.80 1.75 -3.27
CA PHE A 116 6.43 2.18 -3.46
C PHE A 116 5.67 1.11 -4.22
N ALA A 117 4.47 0.79 -3.76
CA ALA A 117 3.55 -0.10 -4.44
C ALA A 117 2.13 0.06 -3.88
N SER A 118 1.29 -0.97 -3.97
CA SER A 118 -0.04 -1.00 -3.37
C SER A 118 -0.33 -2.33 -2.68
N ALA A 119 -1.16 -2.33 -1.64
CA ALA A 119 -1.53 -3.54 -0.89
C ALA A 119 -2.12 -4.60 -1.83
N VAL A 120 -2.96 -4.18 -2.78
CA VAL A 120 -3.25 -4.96 -3.98
C VAL A 120 -2.35 -4.47 -5.11
N ARG A 121 -1.42 -5.31 -5.57
CA ARG A 121 -0.45 -4.96 -6.61
C ARG A 121 -1.11 -4.63 -7.93
N CYS A 122 -2.19 -5.30 -8.29
CA CYS A 122 -3.01 -5.05 -9.49
C CYS A 122 -3.98 -3.87 -9.28
N SER A 123 -4.46 -3.26 -10.36
CA SER A 123 -5.52 -2.24 -10.28
C SER A 123 -6.84 -2.90 -9.90
N LEU A 124 -7.46 -2.41 -8.83
CA LEU A 124 -8.71 -2.93 -8.29
C LEU A 124 -9.75 -1.81 -8.28
N THR A 125 -10.92 -2.09 -8.82
CA THR A 125 -12.05 -1.17 -8.86
C THR A 125 -13.30 -1.84 -8.31
N GLY A 126 -14.19 -1.04 -7.71
CA GLY A 126 -15.51 -1.49 -7.27
C GLY A 126 -16.62 -0.80 -8.07
N MET A 127 -17.73 -1.49 -8.27
CA MET A 127 -18.91 -0.95 -8.92
C MET A 127 -19.48 0.21 -8.12
N ASP A 128 -19.67 1.36 -8.76
CA ASP A 128 -20.45 2.46 -8.23
C ASP A 128 -21.90 2.33 -8.73
N PRO A 129 -22.84 1.87 -7.88
CA PRO A 129 -24.23 1.64 -8.31
C PRO A 129 -24.93 2.93 -8.73
N LYS A 130 -24.47 4.10 -8.26
CA LYS A 130 -25.04 5.40 -8.63
C LYS A 130 -24.65 5.81 -10.05
N LYS A 131 -23.44 5.44 -10.50
CA LYS A 131 -22.89 5.80 -11.81
C LYS A 131 -22.91 4.65 -12.82
N GLY A 132 -23.28 3.44 -12.39
CA GLY A 132 -23.22 2.23 -13.21
C GLY A 132 -21.82 1.91 -13.74
N SER A 133 -20.77 2.34 -13.05
CA SER A 133 -19.39 2.23 -13.54
C SER A 133 -18.41 1.83 -12.44
N PHE A 134 -17.31 1.18 -12.83
CA PHE A 134 -16.25 0.78 -11.91
C PHE A 134 -15.36 1.96 -11.55
N SER A 135 -15.07 2.10 -10.25
CA SER A 135 -14.28 3.20 -9.69
C SER A 135 -13.21 2.68 -8.73
N ALA A 136 -12.02 3.31 -8.78
CA ALA A 136 -10.93 3.07 -7.85
C ALA A 136 -11.02 3.93 -6.57
N GLU A 137 -12.11 4.66 -6.35
CA GLU A 137 -12.31 5.43 -5.12
C GLU A 137 -12.38 4.52 -3.90
N SER A 138 -11.75 4.92 -2.79
CA SER A 138 -11.63 4.09 -1.58
C SER A 138 -12.97 3.52 -1.09
N PRO A 139 -14.10 4.27 -1.05
CA PRO A 139 -15.38 3.69 -0.63
C PRO A 139 -15.88 2.53 -1.49
N LYS A 140 -15.42 2.43 -2.74
CA LYS A 140 -15.79 1.36 -3.68
C LYS A 140 -14.82 0.18 -3.62
N VAL A 141 -13.54 0.44 -3.31
CA VAL A 141 -12.48 -0.58 -3.28
C VAL A 141 -12.31 -1.23 -1.91
N VAL A 142 -12.37 -0.46 -0.81
CA VAL A 142 -12.17 -0.96 0.56
C VAL A 142 -13.09 -2.14 0.92
N PRO A 143 -14.36 -2.21 0.46
CA PRO A 143 -15.20 -3.38 0.72
C PRO A 143 -14.61 -4.72 0.23
N ALA A 144 -13.70 -4.73 -0.76
CA ALA A 144 -13.01 -5.94 -1.23
C ALA A 144 -12.10 -6.57 -0.17
N PHE A 145 -11.67 -5.82 0.85
CA PHE A 145 -10.81 -6.32 1.92
C PHE A 145 -11.62 -7.04 3.01
N LYS A 146 -12.94 -6.87 3.03
CA LYS A 146 -13.82 -7.51 4.01
C LYS A 146 -13.90 -9.02 3.74
N VAL A 147 -13.69 -9.82 4.78
CA VAL A 147 -13.89 -11.27 4.76
C VAL A 147 -15.31 -11.59 4.26
N GLY A 148 -15.41 -12.55 3.33
CA GLY A 148 -16.66 -12.96 2.70
C GLY A 148 -17.17 -12.04 1.59
N SER A 149 -16.48 -10.93 1.28
CA SER A 149 -16.80 -10.14 0.08
C SER A 149 -16.31 -10.85 -1.19
N ALA A 150 -16.95 -10.58 -2.33
CA ALA A 150 -16.52 -11.13 -3.62
C ALA A 150 -15.10 -10.70 -4.05
N GLY A 151 -14.56 -9.61 -3.49
CA GLY A 151 -13.19 -9.16 -3.76
C GLY A 151 -12.15 -9.72 -2.80
N HIS A 152 -12.56 -10.50 -1.80
CA HIS A 152 -11.68 -10.91 -0.70
C HIS A 152 -10.55 -11.83 -1.15
N HIS A 153 -10.79 -12.72 -2.12
CA HIS A 153 -9.73 -13.59 -2.64
C HIS A 153 -8.64 -12.78 -3.36
N PHE A 154 -8.98 -11.67 -4.03
CA PHE A 154 -7.99 -10.78 -4.63
C PHE A 154 -7.11 -10.11 -3.58
N THR A 155 -7.71 -9.65 -2.49
CA THR A 155 -7.01 -8.87 -1.45
C THR A 155 -6.17 -9.78 -0.55
N SER A 156 -6.75 -10.87 -0.04
CA SER A 156 -6.05 -11.86 0.80
C SER A 156 -4.83 -12.46 0.08
N ALA A 157 -4.99 -13.01 -1.13
CA ALA A 157 -3.88 -13.61 -1.87
C ALA A 157 -2.74 -12.62 -2.16
N CYS A 158 -3.07 -11.36 -2.42
CA CYS A 158 -2.07 -10.33 -2.67
C CYS A 158 -1.32 -9.91 -1.40
N VAL A 159 -2.04 -9.74 -0.29
CA VAL A 159 -1.45 -9.48 1.04
C VAL A 159 -0.55 -10.65 1.44
N ASP A 160 -1.02 -11.89 1.29
CA ASP A 160 -0.24 -13.08 1.62
C ASP A 160 1.06 -13.16 0.82
N ARG A 161 0.98 -12.94 -0.49
CA ARG A 161 2.14 -13.04 -1.36
C ARG A 161 3.17 -11.93 -1.15
N HIS A 162 2.72 -10.70 -0.90
CA HIS A 162 3.60 -9.51 -0.99
C HIS A 162 3.83 -8.80 0.34
N ILE A 163 3.00 -9.04 1.35
CA ILE A 163 3.14 -8.48 2.71
C ILE A 163 3.43 -9.61 3.72
N GLY A 164 2.97 -10.83 3.48
CA GLY A 164 3.38 -12.00 4.28
C GLY A 164 4.89 -12.22 4.28
N GLN A 165 5.54 -12.01 3.13
CA GLN A 165 6.98 -12.25 2.93
C GLN A 165 7.75 -10.97 2.59
N LEU A 166 7.70 -9.97 3.48
CA LEU A 166 8.48 -8.73 3.29
C LEU A 166 10.00 -9.00 3.26
N PRO A 167 10.77 -8.18 2.54
CA PRO A 167 12.23 -8.23 2.59
C PRO A 167 12.77 -8.05 4.01
N LYS A 168 13.87 -8.73 4.35
CA LYS A 168 14.45 -8.70 5.71
C LYS A 168 14.86 -7.29 6.18
N ALA A 169 15.17 -6.38 5.26
CA ALA A 169 15.52 -5.00 5.63
C ALA A 169 14.31 -4.15 6.01
N THR A 170 13.09 -4.57 5.65
CA THR A 170 11.89 -3.76 5.91
C THR A 170 11.67 -3.65 7.41
N ARG A 171 11.57 -2.40 7.88
CA ARG A 171 11.26 -2.05 9.27
C ARG A 171 9.91 -1.37 9.39
N LEU A 172 9.52 -0.63 8.36
CA LEU A 172 8.31 0.17 8.34
C LEU A 172 7.51 -0.05 7.05
N VAL A 173 6.20 -0.26 7.20
CA VAL A 173 5.22 -0.22 6.12
C VAL A 173 4.25 0.93 6.36
N VAL A 174 4.20 1.88 5.44
CA VAL A 174 3.22 2.97 5.46
C VAL A 174 2.03 2.60 4.58
N LEU A 175 0.86 2.40 5.19
CA LEU A 175 -0.39 2.11 4.52
C LEU A 175 -1.16 3.42 4.27
N LEU A 176 -1.34 3.79 3.01
CA LEU A 176 -2.06 5.00 2.61
C LEU A 176 -3.58 4.76 2.66
N GLY A 177 -4.16 5.09 3.79
CA GLY A 177 -5.57 4.94 4.11
C GLY A 177 -5.75 4.76 5.61
N ASN A 178 -6.52 5.63 6.25
CA ASN A 178 -6.68 5.67 7.71
C ASN A 178 -8.16 5.69 8.15
N THR A 179 -9.07 5.27 7.27
CA THR A 179 -10.47 5.02 7.65
C THR A 179 -10.56 3.76 8.50
N ASP A 180 -11.46 3.75 9.48
CA ASP A 180 -11.54 2.66 10.45
C ASP A 180 -11.86 1.32 9.77
N ASN A 181 -12.70 1.32 8.75
CA ASN A 181 -13.00 0.12 7.95
C ASN A 181 -11.76 -0.39 7.21
N TYR A 182 -10.98 0.49 6.58
CA TYR A 182 -9.78 0.04 5.89
C TYR A 182 -8.76 -0.52 6.89
N ILE A 183 -8.48 0.20 7.99
CA ILE A 183 -7.57 -0.26 9.05
C ILE A 183 -7.99 -1.63 9.55
N LYS A 184 -9.26 -1.79 9.94
CA LYS A 184 -9.81 -3.06 10.45
C LYS A 184 -9.61 -4.23 9.47
N HIS A 185 -9.90 -4.02 8.18
CA HIS A 185 -9.86 -5.11 7.22
C HIS A 185 -8.43 -5.48 6.80
N ILE A 186 -7.57 -4.49 6.53
CA ILE A 186 -6.19 -4.78 6.12
C ILE A 186 -5.34 -5.28 7.28
N SER A 187 -5.54 -4.77 8.51
CA SER A 187 -4.81 -5.29 9.67
C SER A 187 -5.17 -6.75 9.93
N HIS A 188 -6.45 -7.12 9.81
CA HIS A 188 -6.87 -8.52 9.89
C HIS A 188 -6.14 -9.42 8.88
N LEU A 189 -6.09 -9.02 7.61
CA LEU A 189 -5.36 -9.77 6.58
C LEU A 189 -3.86 -9.86 6.89
N ILE A 190 -3.25 -8.76 7.32
CA ILE A 190 -1.84 -8.74 7.74
C ILE A 190 -1.61 -9.68 8.91
N GLY A 191 -2.54 -9.74 9.88
CA GLY A 191 -2.46 -10.64 11.02
C GLY A 191 -2.57 -12.11 10.63
N CYS A 192 -3.47 -12.44 9.68
CA CYS A 192 -3.51 -13.79 9.10
C CYS A 192 -2.20 -14.17 8.41
N SER A 193 -1.55 -13.19 7.76
CA SER A 193 -0.37 -13.41 6.93
C SER A 193 0.95 -13.44 7.69
N ARG A 194 1.07 -12.59 8.72
CA ARG A 194 2.32 -12.33 9.47
C ARG A 194 2.26 -12.75 10.94
N GLY A 195 1.13 -13.29 11.39
CA GLY A 195 0.90 -13.69 12.77
C GLY A 195 0.32 -12.58 13.65
N ASN A 196 0.45 -12.74 14.96
CA ASN A 196 -0.20 -11.87 15.94
C ASN A 196 0.16 -10.39 15.75
N LEU A 197 -0.87 -9.55 15.85
CA LEU A 197 -0.72 -8.09 15.80
C LEU A 197 -0.48 -7.55 17.20
N ASN A 198 0.60 -6.79 17.38
CA ASN A 198 0.81 -5.99 18.59
C ASN A 198 0.33 -4.57 18.31
N LYS A 199 -0.84 -4.22 18.83
CA LYS A 199 -1.42 -2.89 18.63
C LYS A 199 -0.63 -1.85 19.43
N ILE A 200 -0.17 -0.79 18.75
CA ILE A 200 0.50 0.37 19.40
C ILE A 200 -0.54 1.45 19.68
N ASN A 201 -1.30 1.83 18.66
CA ASN A 201 -2.42 2.77 18.76
C ASN A 201 -3.48 2.42 17.70
N GLU A 202 -4.43 3.30 17.42
CA GLU A 202 -5.51 3.04 16.46
C GLU A 202 -5.09 3.12 14.99
N VAL A 203 -3.92 3.70 14.69
CA VAL A 203 -3.37 3.79 13.33
C VAL A 203 -2.04 3.04 13.17
N ALA A 204 -1.53 2.37 14.21
CA ALA A 204 -0.27 1.67 14.17
C ALA A 204 -0.28 0.35 14.94
N TYR A 205 0.41 -0.64 14.39
CA TYR A 205 0.60 -1.96 14.98
C TYR A 205 1.85 -2.64 14.40
N GLU A 206 2.41 -3.59 15.13
CA GLU A 206 3.50 -4.43 14.65
C GLU A 206 2.99 -5.82 14.27
N ALA A 207 3.61 -6.43 13.26
CA ALA A 207 3.38 -7.80 12.87
C ALA A 207 4.65 -8.43 12.28
N GLY A 208 5.12 -9.52 12.89
CA GLY A 208 6.34 -10.21 12.45
C GLY A 208 7.56 -9.29 12.40
N GLY A 209 7.79 -8.50 13.45
CA GLY A 209 8.95 -7.60 13.59
C GLY A 209 8.95 -6.36 12.69
N VAL A 210 7.83 -6.04 12.04
CA VAL A 210 7.69 -4.87 11.16
C VAL A 210 6.58 -3.97 11.70
N LEU A 211 6.85 -2.66 11.74
CA LEU A 211 5.85 -1.65 12.09
C LEU A 211 4.97 -1.34 10.88
N PHE A 212 3.66 -1.33 11.08
CA PHE A 212 2.67 -0.88 10.11
C PHE A 212 2.03 0.41 10.62
N VAL A 213 2.07 1.47 9.81
CA VAL A 213 1.48 2.78 10.14
C VAL A 213 0.51 3.19 9.06
N HIS A 214 -0.70 3.59 9.47
CA HIS A 214 -1.73 4.12 8.60
C HIS A 214 -1.65 5.64 8.51
N ALA A 215 -1.47 6.14 7.29
CA ALA A 215 -1.45 7.56 6.98
C ALA A 215 -2.63 7.97 6.08
N SER A 216 -2.86 9.27 5.94
CA SER A 216 -3.92 9.77 5.06
C SER A 216 -3.68 9.41 3.60
N HIS A 217 -4.74 9.06 2.87
CA HIS A 217 -4.61 8.77 1.45
C HIS A 217 -4.43 10.07 0.63
N PRO A 218 -3.47 10.16 -0.30
CA PRO A 218 -3.13 11.41 -1.00
C PRO A 218 -4.09 11.80 -2.13
N SER A 219 -5.19 11.06 -2.35
CA SER A 219 -6.17 11.38 -3.41
C SER A 219 -6.72 12.80 -3.29
N LYS A 220 -6.98 13.44 -4.44
CA LYS A 220 -7.67 14.73 -4.53
C LYS A 220 -9.10 14.67 -3.96
N GLY A 221 -9.74 13.51 -4.04
CA GLY A 221 -11.09 13.30 -3.49
C GLY A 221 -11.13 13.11 -1.96
N ASN A 222 -9.98 13.13 -1.28
CA ASN A 222 -9.95 13.03 0.18
C ASN A 222 -10.24 14.41 0.81
N GLY A 223 -11.49 14.62 1.22
CA GLY A 223 -11.94 15.85 1.88
C GLY A 223 -11.27 16.14 3.24
N HIS A 224 -10.66 15.14 3.87
CA HIS A 224 -9.98 15.30 5.16
C HIS A 224 -8.47 15.53 5.04
N PHE A 225 -7.92 15.56 3.82
CA PHE A 225 -6.48 15.71 3.60
C PHE A 225 -5.92 16.98 4.24
N GLY A 226 -6.57 18.13 4.03
CA GLY A 226 -6.09 19.40 4.57
C GLY A 226 -6.03 19.41 6.10
N ALA A 227 -7.09 18.93 6.75
CA ALA A 227 -7.15 18.80 8.20
C ALA A 227 -6.09 17.84 8.75
N TYR A 228 -5.82 16.72 8.05
CA TYR A 228 -4.76 15.79 8.42
C TYR A 228 -3.38 16.47 8.41
N ILE A 229 -3.05 17.17 7.31
CA ILE A 229 -1.76 17.86 7.17
C ILE A 229 -1.58 18.98 8.20
N ARG A 230 -2.65 19.75 8.49
CA ARG A 230 -2.61 20.82 9.49
C ARG A 230 -2.71 20.33 10.93
N GLY A 231 -2.97 19.04 11.17
CA GLY A 231 -3.12 18.51 12.52
C GLY A 231 -4.45 18.89 13.18
N GLU A 232 -5.52 19.11 12.41
CA GLU A 232 -6.81 19.57 12.92
C GLU A 232 -7.81 18.41 13.12
N GLY A 233 -8.52 18.46 14.26
CA GLY A 233 -9.56 17.50 14.63
C GLY A 233 -9.11 16.04 14.57
N THR A 234 -10.06 15.13 14.37
CA THR A 234 -9.81 13.68 14.28
C THR A 234 -8.78 13.30 13.19
N PRO A 235 -8.78 13.87 11.98
CA PRO A 235 -7.72 13.60 11.00
C PRO A 235 -6.33 13.99 11.54
N GLY A 236 -6.22 15.12 12.23
CA GLY A 236 -4.99 15.58 12.84
C GLY A 236 -4.51 14.72 14.01
N GLU A 237 -5.43 14.22 14.84
CA GLU A 237 -5.11 13.25 15.90
C GLU A 237 -4.49 11.97 15.31
N LYS A 238 -5.10 11.42 14.26
CA LYS A 238 -4.55 10.26 13.53
C LYS A 238 -3.16 10.55 12.95
N MET A 239 -2.93 11.76 12.42
CA MET A 239 -1.61 12.19 11.95
C MET A 239 -0.58 12.17 13.07
N ARG A 240 -0.89 12.74 14.23
CA ARG A 240 0.04 12.79 15.38
C ARG A 240 0.39 11.39 15.88
N ARG A 241 -0.59 10.50 15.99
CA ARG A 241 -0.35 9.11 16.43
C ARG A 241 0.41 8.28 15.40
N ALA A 242 0.22 8.56 14.12
CA ALA A 242 1.05 7.98 13.06
C ALA A 242 2.50 8.47 13.17
N ARG A 243 2.71 9.78 13.38
CA ARG A 243 4.04 10.38 13.58
C ARG A 243 4.74 9.80 14.81
N GLU A 244 4.03 9.68 15.93
CA GLU A 244 4.54 9.11 17.17
C GLU A 244 5.04 7.67 16.95
N ALA A 245 4.24 6.83 16.28
CA ALA A 245 4.64 5.47 15.94
C ALA A 245 5.84 5.42 14.97
N VAL A 246 5.91 6.31 13.98
CA VAL A 246 7.09 6.37 13.08
C VAL A 246 8.35 6.75 13.86
N SER A 247 8.25 7.68 14.82
CA SER A 247 9.40 8.14 15.61
C SER A 247 10.01 7.07 16.52
N SER A 248 9.29 5.98 16.80
CA SER A 248 9.82 4.85 17.57
C SER A 248 10.64 3.87 16.72
N VAL A 249 10.66 4.02 15.39
CA VAL A 249 11.44 3.15 14.51
C VAL A 249 12.90 3.60 14.52
N GLN A 250 13.79 2.68 14.90
CA GLN A 250 15.23 2.88 14.74
C GLN A 250 15.63 2.57 13.29
N PHE A 251 15.87 3.61 12.51
CA PHE A 251 16.55 3.51 11.21
C PHE A 251 18.06 3.50 11.50
N GLY A 252 18.57 2.32 11.88
CA GLY A 252 20.00 2.10 12.14
C GLY A 252 20.85 2.13 10.87
#